data_AF-A0A3D5SWH7-F1
#
_entry.id   AF-A0A3D5SWH7-F1
#
_cell.length_a   1.000
_cell.length_b   1.000
_cell.length_c   1.000
_cell.angle_alpha   90.00
_cell.angle_beta   90.00
_cell.angle_gamma   90.00
#
_symmetry.space_group_name_H-M   'P 1'
#
loop_
_entity.id
_entity.type
_entity.pdbx_description
1 polymer ?
#
loop_
_entity_poly.entity_id
_entity_poly.type
_entity_poly.pdbx_seq_one_letter_code
_entity_poly.pdbx_strand_id
1 'polypeptide(L)'
;MVRKLRQMAEGATENQLAAMVRASTQQIWLAGLGAFAKAQAEGGKVFEALVKEGESVQAKTRKVAEDKVVDLSAKASGTWDKLETVFEDRVARALHSMGVPTRQDIASLTERVTALTEAVERLSAGEAPSGAKPRSRAARKPQ
;
A
#
# COMPACT_ATOMS: atom_id res chain seq x y z
N MET A 1 33.45 48.88 32.32
CA MET A 1 32.19 49.65 32.19
C MET A 1 31.16 49.34 33.28
N VAL A 2 31.17 48.15 33.90
CA VAL A 2 30.21 47.75 34.96
C VAL A 2 30.31 48.59 36.24
N ARG A 3 31.51 49.06 36.64
CA ARG A 3 31.69 49.94 37.82
C ARG A 3 31.01 51.31 37.67
N LYS A 4 30.91 51.85 36.44
CA LYS A 4 30.30 53.15 36.17
C LYS A 4 28.76 53.07 36.19
N LEU A 5 28.21 51.93 35.78
CA LEU A 5 26.77 51.63 35.89
C LEU A 5 26.33 51.43 37.34
N ARG A 6 27.18 50.84 38.18
CA ARG A 6 26.90 50.64 39.62
C ARG A 6 26.88 51.95 40.41
N GLN A 7 27.79 52.87 40.11
CA GLN A 7 27.81 54.23 40.70
C GLN A 7 26.61 55.07 40.30
N MET A 8 26.08 54.93 39.07
CA MET A 8 24.85 55.61 38.65
C MET A 8 23.60 55.01 39.31
N ALA A 9 23.63 53.73 39.68
CA ALA A 9 22.55 53.07 40.42
C ALA A 9 22.55 53.45 41.92
N GLU A 10 23.71 53.67 42.53
CA GLU A 10 23.84 54.09 43.95
C GLU A 10 23.36 55.53 44.22
N GLY A 11 23.23 56.37 43.19
CA GLY A 11 22.71 57.75 43.29
C GLY A 11 21.28 57.95 42.77
N ALA A 12 20.64 56.90 42.24
CA ALA A 12 19.29 56.98 41.70
C ALA A 12 18.27 56.73 42.82
N THR A 13 17.32 57.66 42.99
CA THR A 13 16.19 57.44 43.91
C THR A 13 15.36 56.25 43.43
N GLU A 14 14.78 55.50 44.37
CA GLU A 14 14.00 54.27 44.12
C GLU A 14 12.92 54.44 43.03
N ASN A 15 12.33 55.64 42.97
CA ASN A 15 11.37 56.03 41.93
C ASN A 15 11.97 56.09 40.51
N GLN A 16 13.22 56.53 40.36
CA GLN A 16 13.90 56.57 39.05
C GLN A 16 14.29 55.17 38.58
N LEU A 17 14.67 54.28 39.50
CA LEU A 17 14.93 52.87 39.20
C LEU A 17 13.64 52.15 38.78
N ALA A 18 12.53 52.36 39.51
CA ALA A 18 11.23 51.82 39.17
C ALA A 18 10.71 52.32 37.81
N ALA A 19 10.94 53.60 37.48
CA ALA A 19 10.59 54.17 36.18
C ALA A 19 11.39 53.54 35.03
N MET A 20 12.71 53.34 35.20
CA MET A 20 13.56 52.68 34.20
C MET A 20 13.17 51.22 33.99
N VAL A 21 12.88 50.47 35.06
CA VAL A 21 12.41 49.07 34.94
C VAL A 21 11.08 49.02 34.21
N ARG A 22 10.11 49.88 34.55
CA ARG A 22 8.81 49.94 33.86
C ARG A 22 8.97 50.27 32.37
N ALA A 23 9.80 51.25 32.03
CA ALA A 23 10.09 51.62 30.65
C ALA A 23 10.77 50.47 29.88
N SER A 24 11.72 49.79 30.49
CA SER A 24 12.40 48.63 29.90
C SER A 24 11.45 47.45 29.70
N THR A 25 10.59 47.14 30.67
CA THR A 25 9.59 46.07 30.56
C THR A 25 8.58 46.38 29.46
N GLN A 26 8.17 47.65 29.33
CA GLN A 26 7.29 48.08 28.27
C GLN A 26 7.94 47.96 26.88
N GLN A 27 9.24 48.28 26.76
CA GLN A 27 9.98 48.06 25.52
C GLN A 27 10.12 46.58 25.17
N ILE A 28 10.44 45.72 26.14
CA ILE A 28 10.53 44.27 25.94
C ILE A 28 9.16 43.72 25.51
N TRP A 29 8.08 44.19 26.11
CA TRP A 29 6.72 43.78 25.76
C TRP A 29 6.34 44.20 24.33
N LEU A 30 6.59 45.45 23.96
CA LEU A 30 6.34 45.95 22.61
C LEU A 30 7.19 45.23 21.56
N ALA A 31 8.46 44.95 21.88
CA ALA A 31 9.33 44.15 21.03
C ALA A 31 8.80 42.72 20.86
N GLY A 32 8.30 42.10 21.94
CA GLY A 32 7.67 40.78 21.90
C GLY A 32 6.43 40.76 21.02
N LEU A 33 5.53 41.74 21.14
CA LEU A 33 4.35 41.89 20.28
C LEU A 33 4.73 42.14 18.82
N GLY A 34 5.73 42.97 18.56
CA GLY A 34 6.23 43.24 17.22
C GLY A 34 6.86 42.01 16.56
N ALA A 35 7.65 41.24 17.31
CA ALA A 35 8.24 39.99 16.85
C ALA A 35 7.18 38.94 16.54
N PHE A 36 6.16 38.80 17.39
CA PHE A 36 5.04 37.88 17.15
C PHE A 36 4.22 38.27 15.91
N ALA A 37 3.91 39.56 15.74
CA ALA A 37 3.23 40.05 14.55
C ALA A 37 4.05 39.81 13.26
N LYS A 38 5.37 40.02 13.33
CA LYS A 38 6.27 39.73 12.21
C LYS A 38 6.36 38.24 11.89
N ALA A 39 6.42 37.39 12.92
CA ALA A 39 6.39 35.94 12.75
C ALA A 39 5.07 35.44 12.16
N GLN A 40 3.91 36.04 12.49
CA GLN A 40 2.65 35.72 11.82
C GLN A 40 2.66 36.15 10.34
N ALA A 41 3.09 37.38 10.07
CA ALA A 41 3.11 37.94 8.71
C ALA A 41 4.09 37.22 7.77
N GLU A 42 5.26 36.83 8.28
CA GLU A 42 6.26 36.08 7.51
C GLU A 42 6.00 34.57 7.54
N GLY A 43 5.41 34.04 8.61
CA GLY A 43 5.07 32.62 8.76
C GLY A 43 4.06 32.13 7.73
N GLY A 44 3.03 32.94 7.41
CA GLY A 44 2.07 32.61 6.35
C GLY A 44 2.73 32.47 4.98
N LYS A 45 3.65 33.37 4.63
CA LYS A 45 4.38 33.33 3.35
C LYS A 45 5.31 32.12 3.24
N VAL A 46 6.01 31.78 4.33
CA VAL A 46 6.86 30.59 4.38
C VAL A 46 6.01 29.32 4.27
N PHE A 47 4.86 29.28 4.94
CA PHE A 47 3.92 28.17 4.83
C PHE A 47 3.40 27.99 3.39
N GLU A 48 2.91 29.05 2.75
CA GLU A 48 2.46 29.00 1.36
C GLU A 48 3.57 28.54 0.39
N ALA A 49 4.80 29.01 0.60
CA ALA A 49 5.96 28.57 -0.19
C ALA A 49 6.22 27.07 0.00
N LEU A 50 6.18 26.57 1.25
CA LEU A 50 6.36 25.15 1.57
C LEU A 50 5.24 24.28 0.99
N VAL A 51 3.99 24.75 0.99
CA VAL A 51 2.86 24.04 0.37
C VAL A 51 3.09 23.91 -1.13
N LYS A 52 3.45 25.00 -1.81
CA LYS A 52 3.73 25.00 -3.25
C LYS A 52 4.92 24.10 -3.62
N GLU A 53 5.97 24.10 -2.79
CA GLU A 53 7.11 23.17 -2.92
C GLU A 53 6.64 21.72 -2.79
N GLY A 54 5.81 21.43 -1.78
CA GLY A 54 5.22 20.10 -1.54
C GLY A 54 4.36 19.60 -2.70
N GLU A 55 3.49 20.46 -3.25
CA GLU A 55 2.68 20.15 -4.43
C GLU A 55 3.58 19.85 -5.66
N SER A 56 4.63 20.63 -5.87
CA SER A 56 5.62 20.42 -6.94
C SER A 56 6.35 19.08 -6.78
N VAL A 57 6.80 18.75 -5.55
CA VAL A 57 7.44 17.47 -5.25
C VAL A 57 6.48 16.30 -5.45
N GLN A 58 5.23 16.43 -5.01
CA GLN A 58 4.20 15.41 -5.20
C GLN A 58 3.90 15.20 -6.69
N ALA A 59 3.73 16.29 -7.46
CA ALA A 59 3.49 16.22 -8.89
C ALA A 59 4.65 15.56 -9.64
N LYS A 60 5.90 15.90 -9.29
CA LYS A 60 7.10 15.24 -9.85
C LYS A 60 7.17 13.76 -9.48
N THR A 61 6.92 13.42 -8.21
CA THR A 61 6.94 12.04 -7.72
C THR A 61 5.86 11.20 -8.40
N ARG A 62 4.65 11.76 -8.56
CA ARG A 62 3.54 11.11 -9.27
C ARG A 62 3.90 10.83 -10.72
N LYS A 63 4.45 11.82 -11.45
CA LYS A 63 4.91 11.61 -12.83
C LYS A 63 5.97 10.52 -12.93
N VAL A 64 6.98 10.53 -12.06
CA VAL A 64 8.01 9.49 -12.05
C VAL A 64 7.43 8.11 -11.72
N ALA A 65 6.45 8.04 -10.82
CA ALA A 65 5.76 6.79 -10.51
C ALA A 65 4.92 6.30 -11.70
N GLU A 66 4.15 7.18 -12.34
CA GLU A 66 3.38 6.88 -13.55
C GLU A 66 4.30 6.40 -14.68
N ASP A 67 5.39 7.12 -14.96
CA ASP A 67 6.38 6.75 -15.97
C ASP A 67 7.02 5.39 -15.66
N LYS A 68 7.39 5.13 -14.39
CA LYS A 68 7.93 3.83 -13.98
C LYS A 68 6.91 2.70 -14.09
N VAL A 69 5.65 2.94 -13.76
CA VAL A 69 4.59 1.94 -13.93
C VAL A 69 4.38 1.61 -15.40
N VAL A 70 4.40 2.62 -16.28
CA VAL A 70 4.30 2.41 -17.73
C VAL A 70 5.52 1.67 -18.27
N ASP A 71 6.73 2.06 -17.87
CA ASP A 71 7.98 1.39 -18.28
C ASP A 71 8.07 -0.06 -17.78
N LEU A 72 7.65 -0.30 -16.54
CA LEU A 72 7.57 -1.64 -15.97
C LEU A 72 6.46 -2.44 -16.65
N SER A 73 5.28 -1.87 -16.91
CA SER A 73 4.22 -2.55 -17.66
C SER A 73 4.69 -2.93 -19.06
N ALA A 74 5.40 -2.05 -19.76
CA ALA A 74 5.92 -2.30 -21.10
C ALA A 74 7.05 -3.35 -21.11
N LYS A 75 7.97 -3.32 -20.14
CA LYS A 75 9.09 -4.27 -20.02
C LYS A 75 8.70 -5.59 -19.36
N ALA A 76 7.65 -5.59 -18.56
CA ALA A 76 7.24 -6.69 -17.72
C ALA A 76 5.91 -7.30 -18.16
N SER A 77 5.34 -6.98 -19.32
CA SER A 77 4.12 -7.63 -19.85
C SER A 77 4.12 -9.15 -19.65
N GLY A 78 5.20 -9.86 -20.01
CA GLY A 78 5.33 -11.30 -19.76
C GLY A 78 5.57 -11.73 -18.29
N THR A 79 5.95 -10.82 -17.40
CA THR A 79 5.99 -11.04 -15.94
C THR A 79 4.65 -10.66 -15.29
N TRP A 80 3.89 -9.76 -15.92
CA TRP A 80 2.58 -9.32 -15.49
C TRP A 80 1.54 -10.40 -15.69
N ASP A 81 1.58 -11.12 -16.83
CA ASP A 81 0.75 -12.31 -17.06
C ASP A 81 0.95 -13.39 -15.97
N LYS A 82 2.19 -13.56 -15.48
CA LYS A 82 2.48 -14.50 -14.38
C LYS A 82 1.90 -14.05 -13.05
N LEU A 83 1.92 -12.75 -12.78
CA LEU A 83 1.35 -12.19 -11.56
C LEU A 83 -0.19 -12.11 -11.65
N GLU A 84 -0.76 -11.97 -12.84
CA GLU A 84 -2.18 -12.16 -13.10
C GLU A 84 -2.60 -13.59 -12.74
N THR A 85 -1.86 -14.61 -13.20
CA THR A 85 -2.13 -16.01 -12.80
C THR A 85 -2.06 -16.21 -11.28
N VAL A 86 -1.05 -15.62 -10.61
CA VAL A 86 -0.91 -15.70 -9.13
C VAL A 86 -2.01 -14.93 -8.40
N PHE A 87 -2.46 -13.81 -8.95
CA PHE A 87 -3.57 -13.03 -8.41
C PHE A 87 -4.88 -13.78 -8.56
N GLU A 88 -5.17 -14.32 -9.75
CA GLU A 88 -6.30 -15.19 -10.01
C GLU A 88 -6.32 -16.37 -9.05
N ASP A 89 -5.18 -17.04 -8.84
CA ASP A 89 -5.05 -18.13 -7.87
C ASP A 89 -5.35 -17.71 -6.42
N ARG A 90 -4.96 -16.49 -6.02
CA ARG A 90 -5.26 -15.96 -4.68
C ARG A 90 -6.72 -15.57 -4.54
N VAL A 91 -7.30 -14.95 -5.57
CA VAL A 91 -8.73 -14.60 -5.62
C VAL A 91 -9.58 -15.86 -5.63
N ALA A 92 -9.22 -16.86 -6.45
CA ALA A 92 -9.86 -18.16 -6.50
C ALA A 92 -9.84 -18.85 -5.13
N ARG A 93 -8.70 -18.84 -4.43
CA ARG A 93 -8.59 -19.37 -3.05
C ARG A 93 -9.47 -18.63 -2.05
N ALA A 94 -9.54 -17.30 -2.13
CA ALA A 94 -10.40 -16.50 -1.25
C ALA A 94 -11.89 -16.78 -1.51
N LEU A 95 -12.29 -16.85 -2.79
CA LEU A 95 -13.65 -17.20 -3.20
C LEU A 95 -14.03 -18.62 -2.77
N HIS A 96 -13.12 -19.58 -2.94
CA HIS A 96 -13.32 -20.96 -2.50
C HIS A 96 -13.49 -21.03 -0.97
N SER A 97 -12.71 -20.26 -0.20
CA SER A 97 -12.87 -20.16 1.26
C SER A 97 -14.21 -19.56 1.69
N MET A 98 -14.88 -18.79 0.81
CA MET A 98 -16.22 -18.25 1.04
C MET A 98 -17.33 -19.14 0.45
N GLY A 99 -16.99 -20.34 -0.05
CA GLY A 99 -17.94 -21.29 -0.62
C GLY A 99 -18.39 -20.95 -2.05
N VAL A 100 -17.71 -20.05 -2.74
CA VAL A 100 -18.01 -19.71 -4.14
C VAL A 100 -17.25 -20.68 -5.07
N PRO A 101 -17.95 -21.51 -5.88
CA PRO A 101 -17.32 -22.43 -6.80
C PRO A 101 -16.54 -21.71 -7.91
N THR A 102 -15.37 -22.23 -8.27
CA THR A 102 -14.52 -21.65 -9.32
C THR A 102 -14.81 -22.28 -10.69
N ARG A 103 -14.32 -21.68 -11.78
CA ARG A 103 -14.44 -22.26 -13.14
C ARG A 103 -13.85 -23.66 -13.25
N GLN A 104 -12.73 -23.91 -12.56
CA GLN A 104 -12.06 -25.21 -12.58
C GLN A 104 -12.91 -26.28 -11.87
N ASP A 105 -13.57 -25.91 -10.78
CA ASP A 105 -14.49 -26.80 -10.06
C ASP A 105 -15.68 -27.19 -10.95
N ILE A 106 -16.24 -26.21 -11.68
CA ILE A 106 -17.35 -26.44 -12.61
C ILE A 106 -16.91 -27.36 -13.75
N ALA A 107 -15.73 -27.13 -14.34
CA ALA A 107 -15.21 -27.95 -15.43
C ALA A 107 -14.99 -29.41 -15.00
N SER A 108 -14.35 -29.62 -13.84
CA SER A 108 -14.14 -30.94 -13.25
C SER A 108 -15.46 -31.67 -12.95
N LEU A 109 -16.47 -30.92 -12.47
CA LEU A 109 -17.80 -31.47 -12.25
C LEU A 109 -18.48 -31.87 -13.56
N THR A 110 -18.40 -31.05 -14.61
CA THR A 110 -18.96 -31.38 -15.93
C THR A 110 -18.35 -32.66 -16.48
N GLU A 111 -17.03 -32.81 -16.43
CA GLU A 111 -16.34 -34.02 -16.90
C GLU A 111 -16.81 -35.27 -16.15
N ARG A 112 -16.92 -35.18 -14.81
CA ARG A 112 -17.43 -36.26 -13.97
C ARG A 112 -18.88 -36.62 -14.31
N VAL A 113 -19.72 -35.62 -14.56
CA VAL A 113 -21.12 -35.83 -14.95
C VAL A 113 -21.17 -36.53 -16.30
N THR A 114 -20.41 -36.09 -17.31
CA THR A 114 -20.35 -36.75 -18.62
C THR A 114 -19.90 -38.20 -18.49
N ALA A 115 -18.82 -38.47 -17.76
CA ALA A 115 -18.34 -39.84 -17.53
C ALA A 115 -19.37 -40.72 -16.80
N LEU A 116 -20.11 -40.15 -15.85
CA LEU A 116 -21.17 -40.85 -15.13
C LEU A 116 -22.38 -41.11 -16.04
N THR A 117 -22.77 -40.14 -16.88
CA THR A 117 -23.82 -40.30 -17.88
C THR A 117 -23.48 -41.44 -18.82
N GLU A 118 -22.25 -41.50 -19.35
CA GLU A 118 -21.81 -42.62 -20.19
C GLU A 118 -21.84 -43.96 -19.46
N ALA A 119 -21.42 -44.01 -18.19
CA ALA A 119 -21.45 -45.23 -17.39
C ALA A 119 -22.89 -45.71 -17.12
N VAL A 120 -23.80 -44.78 -16.84
CA VAL A 120 -25.22 -45.06 -16.63
C VAL A 120 -25.88 -45.51 -17.94
N GLU A 121 -25.59 -44.87 -19.07
CA GLU A 121 -26.08 -45.31 -20.38
C GLU A 121 -25.61 -46.73 -20.72
N ARG A 122 -24.35 -47.06 -20.46
CA ARG A 122 -23.83 -48.43 -20.65
C ARG A 122 -24.54 -49.46 -19.75
N LEU A 123 -24.84 -49.10 -18.50
CA LEU A 123 -25.58 -49.97 -17.58
C LEU A 123 -27.06 -50.10 -17.93
N SER A 124 -27.71 -49.01 -18.35
CA SER A 124 -29.12 -48.99 -18.78
C SER A 124 -29.33 -49.64 -20.15
N ALA A 125 -28.32 -49.61 -21.03
CA ALA A 125 -28.33 -50.35 -22.30
C ALA A 125 -28.15 -51.87 -22.12
N GLY A 126 -27.91 -52.34 -20.89
CA GLY A 126 -27.87 -53.77 -20.58
C GLY A 126 -26.69 -54.53 -21.22
N GLU A 127 -25.56 -53.86 -21.47
CA GLU A 127 -24.41 -54.51 -22.08
C GLU A 127 -23.60 -55.26 -21.01
N ALA A 128 -23.80 -56.58 -20.95
CA ALA A 128 -23.01 -57.49 -20.14
C ALA A 128 -21.52 -57.38 -20.52
N PRO A 129 -20.58 -57.48 -19.56
CA PRO A 129 -19.16 -57.48 -19.87
C PRO A 129 -18.84 -58.69 -20.76
N SER A 130 -18.59 -58.42 -22.03
CA SER A 130 -18.24 -59.44 -23.01
C SER A 130 -16.87 -60.01 -22.70
N GLY A 131 -16.90 -61.15 -22.01
CA GLY A 131 -15.93 -62.25 -22.04
C GLY A 131 -14.47 -61.92 -22.32
N ALA A 132 -13.69 -61.76 -21.25
CA ALA A 132 -12.28 -62.10 -21.29
C ALA A 132 -12.14 -63.60 -21.59
N LYS A 133 -11.85 -63.96 -22.85
CA LYS A 133 -11.54 -65.33 -23.27
C LYS A 133 -10.35 -65.87 -22.45
N PRO A 134 -10.44 -67.08 -21.86
CA PRO A 134 -9.32 -67.67 -21.16
C PRO A 134 -8.27 -68.08 -22.21
N ARG A 135 -7.04 -67.57 -22.07
CA ARG A 135 -5.89 -68.10 -22.80
C ARG A 135 -5.65 -69.54 -22.34
N SER A 136 -6.06 -70.47 -23.20
CA SER A 136 -5.74 -71.88 -23.14
C SER A 136 -4.25 -72.09 -22.86
N ARG A 137 -3.97 -72.72 -21.71
CA ARG A 137 -2.68 -73.28 -21.33
C ARG A 137 -2.43 -74.53 -22.17
N ALA A 138 -1.67 -74.40 -23.25
CA ALA A 138 -1.08 -75.53 -23.96
C ALA A 138 0.23 -75.91 -23.27
N ALA A 139 0.17 -76.94 -22.42
CA ALA A 139 1.33 -77.67 -21.95
C ALA A 139 1.46 -78.97 -22.75
N ARG A 140 2.68 -79.26 -23.26
CA ARG A 140 3.35 -80.57 -23.52
C ARG A 140 4.24 -80.48 -24.77
N LYS A 141 5.48 -81.00 -24.82
CA LYS A 141 6.10 -82.15 -24.13
C LYS A 141 7.66 -82.08 -24.25
N PRO A 142 8.41 -82.99 -23.58
CA PRO A 142 9.85 -82.95 -23.38
C PRO A 142 10.63 -83.69 -24.48
N GLN A 143 11.90 -83.30 -24.65
CA GLN A 143 13.11 -84.11 -24.74
C GLN A 143 14.31 -83.16 -24.68
#